data_AF-A0A1G1I1D3-F1
#
_entry.id   AF-A0A1G1I1D3-F1
#
_cell.length_a   1.000
_cell.length_b   1.000
_cell.length_c   1.000
_cell.angle_alpha   90.00
_cell.angle_beta   90.00
_cell.angle_gamma   90.00
#
_symmetry.space_group_name_H-M   'P 1'
#
loop_
_entity.id
_entity.type
_entity.pdbx_description
1 polymer ?
#
loop_
_entity_poly.entity_id
_entity_poly.type
_entity_poly.pdbx_seq_one_letter_code
_entity_poly.pdbx_strand_id
1 'polypeptide(L)'
;MPKEKYVAKQGYVTGKCLCTKCPTYVQGDNPVGYCFPLVGTSSKIKWEKDCICGTCPVYKEYELTHTFYCTRCSQVCQAYKMEVGGGHE
;
A
#
# COMPACT_ATOMS: atom_id res chain seq x y z
N MET A 1 5.67 -19.57 -0.91
CA MET A 1 6.94 -18.78 -0.98
C MET A 1 7.63 -18.86 0.39
N PRO A 2 8.96 -19.06 0.45
CA PRO A 2 9.69 -19.10 1.72
C PRO A 2 9.70 -17.72 2.40
N LYS A 3 9.61 -17.72 3.74
CA LYS A 3 9.50 -16.53 4.60
C LYS A 3 10.59 -15.48 4.32
N GLU A 4 11.81 -15.91 4.02
CA GLU A 4 12.95 -15.04 3.72
C GLU A 4 12.73 -14.17 2.48
N LYS A 5 12.10 -14.71 1.42
CA LYS A 5 11.80 -13.94 0.21
C LYS A 5 10.80 -12.82 0.47
N TYR A 6 9.86 -13.01 1.41
CA TYR A 6 8.92 -11.95 1.79
C TYR A 6 9.60 -10.83 2.56
N VAL A 7 10.52 -11.14 3.47
CA VAL A 7 11.28 -10.13 4.23
C VAL A 7 12.15 -9.30 3.29
N ALA A 8 12.87 -9.93 2.36
CA ALA A 8 13.66 -9.22 1.36
C ALA A 8 12.79 -8.29 0.49
N LYS A 9 11.62 -8.78 0.05
CA LYS A 9 10.67 -7.99 -0.74
C LYS A 9 10.08 -6.82 0.06
N GLN A 10 9.77 -7.03 1.34
CA GLN A 10 9.32 -5.96 2.24
C GLN A 10 10.39 -4.87 2.38
N GLY A 11 11.65 -5.25 2.60
CA GLY A 11 12.77 -4.31 2.69
C GLY A 11 12.97 -3.51 1.41
N TYR A 12 12.80 -4.15 0.24
CA TYR A 12 12.81 -3.45 -1.04
C TYR A 12 11.70 -2.40 -1.15
N VAL A 13 10.47 -2.79 -0.81
CA VAL A 13 9.29 -1.90 -0.87
C VAL A 13 9.48 -0.70 0.05
N THR A 14 9.87 -0.92 1.31
CA THR A 14 10.05 0.18 2.27
C THR A 14 11.18 1.12 1.85
N GLY A 15 12.26 0.60 1.26
CA GLY A 15 13.39 1.40 0.78
C GLY A 15 13.14 2.17 -0.53
N LYS A 16 12.18 1.75 -1.36
CA LYS A 16 11.90 2.36 -2.67
C LYS A 16 10.57 3.11 -2.76
N CYS A 17 9.69 2.96 -1.77
CA CYS A 17 8.41 3.65 -1.80
C CYS A 17 8.55 5.18 -1.70
N LEU A 18 7.59 5.89 -2.28
CA LEU A 18 7.51 7.36 -2.20
C LEU A 18 6.57 7.84 -1.10
N CYS A 19 6.18 6.97 -0.16
CA CYS A 19 5.17 7.29 0.86
C CYS A 19 5.49 8.58 1.62
N THR A 20 6.74 8.80 2.01
CA THR A 20 7.16 10.01 2.76
C THR A 20 7.00 11.32 1.98
N LYS A 21 6.84 11.25 0.65
CA LYS A 21 6.57 12.40 -0.23
C LYS A 21 5.10 12.55 -0.60
N CYS A 22 4.25 11.61 -0.19
CA CYS A 22 2.83 11.60 -0.52
C CYS A 22 2.07 12.67 0.29
N PRO A 23 1.19 13.47 -0.31
CA PRO A 23 0.40 14.47 0.43
C PRO A 23 -0.45 13.88 1.56
N THR A 24 -0.91 12.64 1.39
CA THR A 24 -1.68 11.87 2.38
C THR A 24 -0.82 11.35 3.53
N TYR A 25 0.50 11.22 3.37
CA TYR A 25 1.36 10.73 4.43
C TYR A 25 1.47 11.72 5.58
N VAL A 26 1.49 11.19 6.81
CA VAL A 26 1.69 11.97 8.03
C VAL A 26 3.11 11.76 8.53
N GLN A 27 3.83 12.85 8.83
CA GLN A 27 5.20 12.77 9.31
C GLN A 27 5.30 11.90 10.58
N GLY A 28 6.30 11.00 10.60
CA GLY A 28 6.51 10.07 11.72
C GLY A 28 5.57 8.87 11.70
N ASP A 29 4.84 8.65 10.61
CA ASP A 29 4.10 7.42 10.39
C ASP A 29 5.02 6.30 9.88
N ASN A 30 4.97 5.15 10.55
CA ASN A 30 5.84 4.00 10.33
C ASN A 30 5.07 2.73 10.71
N PRO A 31 5.14 1.64 9.94
CA PRO A 31 5.91 1.44 8.71
C PRO A 31 5.36 2.16 7.47
N VAL A 32 6.24 2.52 6.52
CA VAL A 32 5.86 2.92 5.14
C VAL A 32 5.73 1.70 4.23
N GLY A 33 5.38 1.89 2.96
CA GLY A 33 5.30 0.77 2.00
C GLY A 33 4.00 -0.04 2.11
N TYR A 34 2.89 0.61 2.46
CA TYR A 34 1.57 0.01 2.69
C TYR A 34 1.01 -0.82 1.52
N CYS A 35 1.56 -0.68 0.31
CA CYS A 35 1.22 -1.53 -0.82
C CYS A 35 1.65 -2.99 -0.63
N PHE A 36 2.60 -3.26 0.29
CA PHE A 36 3.03 -4.60 0.62
C PHE A 36 2.06 -5.25 1.64
N PRO A 37 1.54 -6.47 1.38
CA PRO A 37 0.48 -7.07 2.20
C PRO A 37 0.77 -7.19 3.70
N LEU A 38 2.03 -7.38 4.09
CA LEU A 38 2.41 -7.57 5.50
C LEU A 38 2.64 -6.26 6.27
N VAL A 39 2.61 -5.10 5.61
CA VAL A 39 2.79 -3.79 6.25
C VAL A 39 1.50 -3.33 6.94
N GLY A 40 0.34 -3.64 6.35
CA GLY A 40 -0.95 -3.16 6.82
C GLY A 40 -1.25 -1.72 6.39
N THR A 41 -2.11 -1.04 7.15
CA THR A 41 -2.51 0.36 6.94
C THR A 41 -1.98 1.27 8.04
N SER A 42 -1.95 2.58 7.78
CA SER A 42 -1.65 3.59 8.78
C SER A 42 -2.74 3.68 9.85
N SER A 43 -2.32 3.92 11.09
CA SER A 43 -3.22 4.32 12.19
C SER A 43 -3.25 5.83 12.43
N LYS A 44 -2.38 6.59 11.73
CA LYS A 44 -2.23 8.05 11.91
C LYS A 44 -2.95 8.85 10.84
N ILE A 45 -3.09 8.30 9.64
CA ILE A 45 -3.77 8.95 8.52
C ILE A 45 -5.28 8.89 8.75
N LYS A 46 -5.88 10.06 8.98
CA LYS A 46 -7.33 10.19 9.21
C LYS A 46 -8.11 10.56 7.94
N TRP A 47 -7.46 11.22 6.99
CA TRP A 47 -8.08 11.65 5.74
C TRP A 47 -7.12 11.51 4.56
N GLU A 48 -7.64 11.06 3.44
CA GLU A 48 -6.95 10.95 2.16
C GLU A 48 -6.93 12.34 1.50
N LYS A 49 -5.75 12.88 1.20
CA LYS A 49 -5.60 14.16 0.49
C LYS A 49 -5.40 13.93 -1.00
N ASP A 50 -4.34 13.18 -1.33
CA ASP A 50 -3.94 12.80 -2.68
C ASP A 50 -3.05 11.56 -2.62
N CYS A 51 -2.96 10.80 -3.72
CA CYS A 51 -2.17 9.58 -3.81
C CYS A 51 -1.21 9.61 -5.00
N ILE A 52 0.09 9.59 -4.68
CA ILE A 52 1.15 9.48 -5.69
C ILE A 52 1.59 8.03 -5.95
N CYS A 53 0.83 7.03 -5.50
CA CYS A 53 1.24 5.63 -5.65
C CYS A 53 1.46 5.24 -7.12
N GLY A 54 0.65 5.73 -8.05
CA GLY A 54 0.80 5.43 -9.49
C GLY A 54 2.13 5.89 -10.11
N THR A 55 2.85 6.81 -9.45
CA THR A 55 4.18 7.27 -9.89
C THR A 55 5.32 6.57 -9.15
N CYS A 56 5.01 5.72 -8.17
CA CYS A 56 6.00 5.00 -7.37
C CYS A 56 6.65 3.87 -8.19
N PRO A 57 7.99 3.67 -8.13
CA PRO A 57 8.64 2.55 -8.81
C PRO A 57 8.02 1.20 -8.42
N VAL A 58 7.78 0.99 -7.14
CA VAL A 58 7.15 -0.20 -6.58
C VAL A 58 5.79 -0.50 -7.22
N TYR A 59 5.00 0.54 -7.52
CA TYR A 59 3.70 0.38 -8.16
C TYR A 59 3.84 -0.20 -9.56
N LYS A 60 4.79 0.33 -10.35
CA LYS A 60 5.05 -0.11 -11.72
C LYS A 60 5.69 -1.50 -11.76
N GLU A 61 6.71 -1.71 -10.92
CA GLU A 61 7.48 -2.97 -10.89
C GLU A 61 6.64 -4.18 -10.46
N TYR A 62 5.63 -3.96 -9.60
CA TYR A 62 4.72 -5.02 -9.16
C TYR A 62 3.34 -4.94 -9.83
N GLU A 63 3.22 -4.14 -10.90
CA GLU A 63 2.00 -4.05 -11.71
C GLU A 63 0.75 -3.82 -10.86
N LEU A 64 0.90 -2.98 -9.83
CA LEU A 64 -0.17 -2.63 -8.93
C LEU A 64 -1.20 -1.76 -9.67
N THR A 65 -2.48 -1.89 -9.31
CA THR A 65 -3.57 -1.18 -9.99
C THR A 65 -4.43 -0.33 -9.06
N HIS A 66 -4.35 -0.56 -7.75
CA HIS A 66 -5.11 0.17 -6.76
C HIS A 66 -4.33 1.35 -6.16
N THR A 67 -5.00 2.22 -5.43
CA THR A 67 -4.38 3.39 -4.81
C THR A 67 -4.72 3.46 -3.33
N PHE A 68 -4.17 4.46 -2.62
CA PHE A 68 -4.45 4.69 -1.20
C PHE A 68 -4.22 3.47 -0.29
N TYR A 69 -3.18 2.68 -0.57
CA TYR A 69 -2.83 1.50 0.23
C TYR A 69 -2.65 1.80 1.73
N CYS A 70 -2.28 3.04 2.06
CA CYS A 70 -2.10 3.51 3.43
C CYS A 70 -3.38 3.50 4.28
N THR A 71 -4.55 3.52 3.66
CA THR A 71 -5.86 3.64 4.31
C THR A 71 -6.81 2.54 3.84
N ARG A 72 -6.65 2.07 2.60
CA ARG A 72 -7.53 1.11 1.93
C ARG A 72 -6.95 -0.29 1.82
N CYS A 73 -5.96 -0.67 2.63
CA CYS A 73 -5.26 -1.96 2.62
C CYS A 73 -4.55 -2.30 1.29
N SER A 74 -3.85 -3.44 1.26
CA SER A 74 -3.00 -3.89 0.15
C SER A 74 -3.79 -4.24 -1.12
N GLN A 75 -3.08 -4.44 -2.24
CA GLN A 75 -3.66 -4.81 -3.54
C GLN A 75 -4.65 -5.97 -3.44
N VAL A 76 -4.25 -7.06 -2.80
CA VAL A 76 -5.08 -8.27 -2.66
C VAL A 76 -6.34 -7.99 -1.83
N CYS A 77 -6.21 -7.22 -0.76
CA CYS A 77 -7.32 -6.91 0.13
C CYS A 77 -8.34 -5.97 -0.54
N GLN A 78 -7.87 -5.02 -1.39
CA GLN A 78 -8.76 -4.17 -2.18
C GLN A 78 -9.51 -4.97 -3.25
N ALA A 79 -8.80 -5.83 -3.99
CA ALA A 79 -9.41 -6.70 -5.00
C ALA A 79 -10.51 -7.58 -4.37
N TYR A 80 -10.21 -8.26 -3.26
CA TYR A 80 -11.18 -9.10 -2.56
C TYR A 80 -12.42 -8.31 -2.08
N LYS A 81 -12.23 -7.08 -1.58
CA LYS A 81 -13.36 -6.23 -1.16
C LYS A 81 -14.24 -5.80 -2.34
N MET A 82 -13.67 -5.61 -3.53
CA MET A 82 -14.45 -5.29 -4.73
C MET A 82 -15.27 -6.48 -5.21
N GLU A 83 -14.69 -7.69 -5.16
CA GLU A 83 -15.38 -8.93 -5.55
C GLU A 83 -16.55 -9.26 -4.61
N VAL A 84 -16.36 -9.08 -3.29
CA VAL A 84 -17.40 -9.35 -2.29
C VAL A 84 -18.42 -8.21 -2.18
N GLY A 85 -18.02 -6.97 -2.43
CA GLY A 85 -18.89 -5.80 -2.39
C GLY A 85 -19.86 -5.66 -3.57
N GLY A 86 -19.72 -6.50 -4.61
CA GLY A 86 -20.61 -6.53 -5.78
C GLY A 86 -21.81 -7.48 -5.65
N GLY A 87 -22.04 -8.09 -4.47
CA GLY A 87 -23.12 -9.03 -4.24
C GLY A 87 -24.11 -8.57 -3.16
N HIS A 88 -24.89 -7.52 -3.44
CA HIS A 88 -26.18 -7.28 -2.79
C HIS A 88 -27.07 -6.38 -3.67
N GLU A 89 -27.86 -7.01 -4.53
CA GLU A 89 -29.24 -6.60 -4.84
C GLU A 89 -30.11 -7.86 -4.96
#